data_AF-A0A973GWH9-F1
#
_entry.id   AF-A0A973GWH9-F1
#
_cell.length_a   1.000
_cell.length_b   1.000
_cell.length_c   1.000
_cell.angle_alpha   90.00
_cell.angle_beta   90.00
_cell.angle_gamma   90.00
#
_symmetry.space_group_name_H-M   'P 1'
#
loop_
_entity.id
_entity.type
_entity.pdbx_description
1 polymer ?
#
loop_
_entity_poly.entity_id
_entity_poly.type
_entity_poly.pdbx_seq_one_letter_code
_entity_poly.pdbx_strand_id
1 'polypeptide(L)'
;MLTILEAFLLSLSVSIILSRGLGYASLMLRFTPMMMGLMTGIILNDVTNALKISALIQLLYLGVLAPGGVMRSEPAVAVSFAIPIILSSHVDFRLSVIIAFFFGVLGGIIYPYRIKINSKIIRLTEKYVEEGNDSGLFRSIILYPVLASLALYIPIFFVLYLTL
;
A
#
# COMPACT_ATOMS: atom_id res chain seq x y z
N MET A 1 -3.45 -17.62 -12.06
CA MET A 1 -2.81 -16.41 -12.66
C MET A 1 -3.81 -15.30 -12.64
N LEU A 2 -3.38 -14.12 -12.20
CA LEU A 2 -4.20 -12.92 -12.19
C LEU A 2 -4.42 -12.41 -13.61
N THR A 3 -5.61 -11.87 -13.89
CA THR A 3 -5.85 -11.13 -15.12
C THR A 3 -5.11 -9.79 -15.09
N ILE A 4 -4.82 -9.22 -16.26
CA ILE A 4 -4.18 -7.89 -16.37
C ILE A 4 -5.01 -6.83 -15.64
N LEU A 5 -6.34 -6.93 -15.71
CA LEU A 5 -7.25 -6.01 -15.04
C LEU A 5 -7.16 -6.15 -13.51
N GLU A 6 -7.19 -7.37 -12.98
CA GLU A 6 -7.05 -7.61 -11.53
C GLU A 6 -5.69 -7.13 -11.03
N ALA A 7 -4.60 -7.43 -11.74
CA ALA A 7 -3.26 -6.96 -11.40
C ALA A 7 -3.20 -5.41 -11.36
N PHE A 8 -3.83 -4.75 -12.35
CA PHE A 8 -3.91 -3.29 -12.39
C PHE A 8 -4.72 -2.75 -11.22
N LEU A 9 -5.93 -3.28 -10.97
CA LEU A 9 -6.80 -2.84 -9.88
C LEU A 9 -6.17 -3.06 -8.50
N LEU A 10 -5.48 -4.18 -8.28
CA LEU A 10 -4.76 -4.46 -7.03
C LEU A 10 -3.60 -3.46 -6.85
N SER A 11 -2.80 -3.24 -7.90
CA SER A 11 -1.70 -2.28 -7.86
C SER A 11 -2.18 -0.85 -7.57
N LEU A 12 -3.30 -0.44 -8.17
CA LEU A 12 -3.89 0.86 -7.95
C LEU A 12 -4.42 1.00 -6.52
N SER A 13 -5.13 -0.02 -6.02
CA SER A 13 -5.73 -0.03 -4.69
C SER A 13 -4.68 0.12 -3.59
N VAL A 14 -3.63 -0.70 -3.62
CA VAL A 14 -2.54 -0.62 -2.63
C VAL A 14 -1.78 0.71 -2.76
N SER A 15 -1.58 1.21 -3.98
CA SER A 15 -0.88 2.49 -4.22
C SER A 15 -1.66 3.69 -3.70
N ILE A 16 -2.99 3.70 -3.83
CA ILE A 16 -3.84 4.77 -3.26
C ILE A 16 -3.69 4.80 -1.74
N ILE A 17 -3.71 3.65 -1.08
CA ILE A 17 -3.52 3.56 0.37
C ILE A 17 -2.13 4.08 0.77
N LEU A 18 -1.07 3.66 0.07
CA LEU A 18 0.29 4.08 0.35
C LEU A 18 0.60 5.53 -0.03
N SER A 19 -0.15 6.13 -0.96
CA SER A 19 0.04 7.52 -1.39
C SER A 19 -0.16 8.54 -0.27
N ARG A 20 -1.00 8.17 0.70
CA ARG A 20 -1.49 9.03 1.78
C ARG A 20 -2.36 10.21 1.33
N GLY A 21 -2.91 10.14 0.11
CA GLY A 21 -3.72 11.22 -0.47
C GLY A 21 -5.07 11.47 0.22
N LEU A 22 -5.57 10.50 0.98
CA LEU A 22 -6.82 10.61 1.74
C LEU A 22 -6.60 11.03 3.21
N GLY A 23 -5.43 11.59 3.53
CA GLY A 23 -5.11 12.03 4.89
C GLY A 23 -5.19 10.91 5.92
N TYR A 24 -5.88 11.15 7.05
CA TYR A 24 -6.01 10.17 8.14
C TYR A 24 -6.73 8.87 7.75
N ALA A 25 -7.62 8.90 6.75
CA ALA A 25 -8.29 7.68 6.31
C ALA A 25 -7.29 6.67 5.72
N SER A 26 -6.40 7.13 4.85
CA SER A 26 -5.34 6.28 4.27
C SER A 26 -4.37 5.71 5.31
N LEU A 27 -4.16 6.43 6.41
CA LEU A 27 -3.37 5.93 7.55
C LEU A 27 -4.06 4.75 8.23
N MET A 28 -5.34 4.88 8.56
CA MET A 28 -6.09 3.79 9.23
C MET A 28 -6.22 2.56 8.33
N LEU A 29 -6.45 2.78 7.03
CA LEU A 29 -6.49 1.70 6.03
C LEU A 29 -5.15 0.97 5.89
N ARG A 30 -4.03 1.69 6.02
CA ARG A 30 -2.68 1.10 5.89
C ARG A 30 -2.34 0.12 7.02
N PHE A 31 -2.75 0.44 8.25
CA PHE A 31 -2.42 -0.36 9.43
C PHE A 31 -3.41 -1.51 9.70
N THR A 32 -4.49 -1.58 8.93
CA THR A 32 -5.53 -2.60 9.10
C THR A 32 -5.56 -3.52 7.88
N PRO A 33 -4.88 -4.68 7.93
CA PRO A 33 -5.01 -5.73 6.93
C PRO A 33 -6.44 -6.03 6.49
N MET A 34 -7.41 -5.93 7.40
CA MET A 34 -8.84 -6.15 7.09
C MET A 34 -9.38 -5.28 5.96
N MET A 35 -9.00 -4.00 5.90
CA MET A 35 -9.59 -3.09 4.91
C MET A 35 -9.02 -3.32 3.51
N MET A 36 -7.71 -3.49 3.42
CA MET A 36 -7.09 -3.89 2.15
C MET A 36 -7.54 -5.29 1.73
N GLY A 37 -7.75 -6.18 2.70
CA GLY A 37 -8.31 -7.50 2.48
C GLY A 37 -9.70 -7.50 1.84
N LEU A 38 -10.58 -6.62 2.30
CA LEU A 38 -11.89 -6.40 1.69
C LEU A 38 -11.74 -5.93 0.23
N MET A 39 -10.88 -4.95 -0.03
CA MET A 39 -10.64 -4.45 -1.39
C MET A 39 -10.12 -5.54 -2.32
N THR A 40 -9.13 -6.31 -1.88
CA THR A 40 -8.59 -7.44 -2.63
C THR A 40 -9.65 -8.51 -2.89
N GLY A 41 -10.48 -8.83 -1.89
CA GLY A 41 -11.57 -9.80 -2.05
C GLY A 41 -12.64 -9.36 -3.06
N ILE A 42 -12.94 -8.07 -3.13
CA ILE A 42 -13.86 -7.51 -4.13
C ILE A 42 -13.25 -7.66 -5.53
N ILE A 43 -11.97 -7.32 -5.70
CA ILE A 43 -11.29 -7.40 -7.01
C ILE A 43 -11.22 -8.85 -7.51
N LEU A 44 -10.95 -9.79 -6.61
CA LEU A 44 -10.85 -11.22 -6.93
C LEU A 44 -12.20 -11.96 -6.91
N ASN A 45 -13.31 -11.26 -6.65
CA ASN A 45 -14.64 -11.84 -6.49
C ASN A 45 -14.74 -12.96 -5.42
N ASP A 46 -13.89 -12.94 -4.39
CA ASP A 46 -13.93 -13.87 -3.26
C ASP A 46 -13.68 -13.14 -1.93
N VAL A 47 -14.68 -12.37 -1.51
CA VAL A 47 -14.63 -11.57 -0.28
C VAL A 47 -14.54 -12.46 0.96
N THR A 48 -15.23 -13.60 0.97
CA THR A 48 -15.32 -14.46 2.17
C THR A 48 -13.96 -15.04 2.52
N ASN A 49 -13.26 -15.64 1.55
CA ASN A 49 -11.95 -16.22 1.82
C ASN A 49 -10.87 -15.15 1.99
N ALA A 50 -10.95 -14.03 1.24
CA ALA A 50 -10.07 -12.89 1.44
C ALA A 50 -10.13 -12.35 2.88
N LEU A 51 -11.33 -12.20 3.46
CA LEU A 51 -11.48 -11.73 4.84
C LEU A 51 -10.99 -12.76 5.87
N LYS A 52 -11.18 -14.06 5.64
CA LYS A 52 -10.59 -15.11 6.51
C LYS A 52 -9.07 -15.04 6.53
N ILE A 53 -8.44 -14.90 5.35
CA ILE A 53 -6.99 -14.73 5.22
C ILE A 53 -6.55 -13.43 5.91
N SER A 54 -7.29 -12.34 5.70
CA SER A 54 -7.00 -11.03 6.30
C SER A 54 -7.10 -11.06 7.81
N ALA A 55 -8.02 -11.82 8.39
CA ALA A 55 -8.13 -11.98 9.84
C ALA A 55 -6.88 -12.65 10.43
N LEU A 56 -6.33 -13.68 9.76
CA LEU A 56 -5.08 -14.32 10.19
C LEU A 56 -3.90 -13.34 10.14
N ILE A 57 -3.82 -12.55 9.07
CA ILE A 57 -2.77 -11.54 8.91
C ILE A 57 -2.97 -10.37 9.88
N GLN A 58 -4.22 -9.99 10.20
CA GLN A 58 -4.51 -8.94 11.17
C GLN A 58 -3.91 -9.27 12.54
N LEU A 59 -3.95 -10.54 12.95
CA LEU A 59 -3.33 -11.01 14.20
C LEU A 59 -1.81 -10.79 14.20
N LEU A 60 -1.13 -11.00 13.07
CA LEU A 60 0.31 -10.71 12.92
C LEU A 60 0.62 -9.22 13.12
N TYR A 61 -0.30 -8.35 12.72
CA TYR A 61 -0.10 -6.89 12.74
C TYR A 61 -0.70 -6.18 13.96
N LEU A 62 -1.32 -6.90 14.92
CA LEU A 62 -1.95 -6.32 16.13
C LEU A 62 -0.98 -5.51 17.02
N GLY A 63 0.32 -5.80 16.96
CA GLY A 63 1.36 -5.08 17.70
C GLY A 63 2.17 -4.07 16.88
N VAL A 64 1.86 -3.90 15.59
CA VAL A 64 2.65 -3.02 14.70
C VAL A 64 2.18 -1.58 14.88
N LEU A 65 2.80 -0.92 15.85
CA LEU A 65 2.71 0.53 16.05
C LEU A 65 3.94 1.17 15.40
N ALA A 66 3.75 2.29 14.70
CA ALA A 66 4.83 3.03 14.06
C ALA A 66 5.42 4.06 15.06
N PRO A 67 6.55 3.80 15.75
CA PRO A 67 7.01 4.65 16.85
C PRO A 67 7.72 5.93 16.39
N GLY A 68 7.50 6.36 15.14
CA GLY A 68 8.39 7.30 14.45
C GLY A 68 9.57 6.57 13.79
N GLY A 69 9.94 6.97 12.57
CA GLY A 69 11.00 6.35 11.77
C GLY A 69 10.49 5.57 10.54
N VAL A 70 11.40 4.79 9.93
CA VAL A 70 11.07 3.97 8.74
C VAL A 70 10.30 2.72 9.14
N MET A 71 9.19 2.47 8.45
CA MET A 71 8.39 1.27 8.65
C MET A 71 9.08 0.07 8.01
N ARG A 72 9.45 -0.94 8.82
CA ARG A 72 10.14 -2.14 8.33
C ARG A 72 9.21 -3.17 7.68
N SER A 73 7.90 -3.04 7.83
CA SER A 73 6.90 -3.92 7.21
C SER A 73 5.63 -3.14 6.90
N GLU A 74 5.15 -3.23 5.66
CA GLU A 74 3.92 -2.59 5.19
C GLU A 74 2.71 -3.54 5.26
N PRO A 75 1.76 -3.35 6.19
CA PRO A 75 0.64 -4.29 6.38
C PRO A 75 -0.30 -4.35 5.18
N ALA A 76 -0.59 -3.20 4.56
CA ALA A 76 -1.45 -3.14 3.37
C ALA A 76 -0.82 -3.90 2.18
N VAL A 77 0.49 -3.81 1.99
CA VAL A 77 1.21 -4.57 0.95
C VAL A 77 1.23 -6.06 1.30
N ALA A 78 1.47 -6.40 2.56
CA ALA A 78 1.50 -7.78 3.03
C ALA A 78 0.21 -8.53 2.69
N VAL A 79 -0.94 -7.97 3.06
CA VAL A 79 -2.24 -8.62 2.85
C VAL A 79 -2.65 -8.63 1.37
N SER A 80 -2.35 -7.56 0.62
CA SER A 80 -2.76 -7.43 -0.78
C SER A 80 -2.04 -8.42 -1.70
N PHE A 81 -0.85 -8.90 -1.32
CA PHE A 81 -0.12 -9.95 -2.03
C PHE A 81 -0.43 -11.34 -1.47
N ALA A 82 -0.59 -11.50 -0.16
CA ALA A 82 -0.85 -12.80 0.44
C ALA A 82 -2.18 -13.43 -0.03
N ILE A 83 -3.24 -12.63 -0.18
CA ILE A 83 -4.56 -13.13 -0.60
C ILE A 83 -4.52 -13.77 -2.00
N PRO A 84 -4.12 -13.07 -3.09
CA PRO A 84 -4.16 -13.67 -4.42
C PRO A 84 -3.27 -14.91 -4.52
N ILE A 85 -2.13 -14.94 -3.81
CA ILE A 85 -1.24 -16.10 -3.80
C ILE A 85 -1.90 -17.31 -3.14
N ILE A 86 -2.48 -17.13 -1.95
CA ILE A 86 -3.13 -18.22 -1.21
C ILE A 86 -4.37 -18.72 -1.95
N LEU A 87 -5.20 -17.81 -2.48
CA LEU A 87 -6.41 -18.19 -3.24
C LEU A 87 -6.05 -18.93 -4.53
N SER A 88 -5.00 -18.52 -5.23
CA SER A 88 -4.57 -19.15 -6.50
C SER A 88 -3.84 -20.49 -6.31
N SER A 89 -3.16 -20.68 -5.17
CA SER A 89 -2.38 -21.88 -4.90
C SER A 89 -3.17 -23.00 -4.21
N HIS A 90 -4.40 -22.72 -3.76
CA HIS A 90 -5.28 -23.68 -3.07
C HIS A 90 -4.61 -24.36 -1.86
N VAL A 91 -3.69 -23.66 -1.20
CA VAL A 91 -2.99 -24.14 0.01
C VAL A 91 -3.71 -23.71 1.28
N ASP A 92 -3.27 -24.24 2.43
CA ASP A 92 -3.79 -23.86 3.74
C ASP A 92 -3.62 -22.34 3.98
N PHE A 93 -4.71 -21.69 4.41
CA PHE A 93 -4.74 -20.26 4.74
C PHE A 93 -3.73 -19.87 5.83
N ARG A 94 -3.28 -20.80 6.67
CA ARG A 94 -2.23 -20.55 7.69
C ARG A 94 -0.91 -20.12 7.06
N LEU A 95 -0.61 -20.53 5.82
CA LEU A 95 0.58 -20.09 5.10
C LEU A 95 0.53 -18.61 4.72
N SER A 96 -0.65 -17.98 4.74
CA SER A 96 -0.79 -16.55 4.45
C SER A 96 0.06 -15.67 5.36
N VAL A 97 0.29 -16.06 6.62
CA VAL A 97 1.08 -15.31 7.60
C VAL A 97 2.54 -15.20 7.15
N ILE A 98 3.10 -16.30 6.63
CA ILE A 98 4.49 -16.35 6.16
C ILE A 98 4.64 -15.51 4.89
N ILE A 99 3.70 -15.64 3.94
CA ILE A 99 3.71 -14.86 2.70
C ILE A 99 3.55 -13.36 3.01
N ALA A 100 2.62 -13.02 3.89
CA ALA A 100 2.38 -11.65 4.34
C ALA A 100 3.64 -11.04 4.96
N PHE A 101 4.39 -11.80 5.78
CA PHE A 101 5.65 -11.32 6.33
C PHE A 101 6.65 -10.93 5.24
N PHE A 102 6.90 -11.79 4.25
CA PHE A 102 7.85 -11.51 3.17
C PHE A 102 7.44 -10.29 2.32
N PHE A 103 6.18 -10.23 1.88
CA PHE A 103 5.68 -9.11 1.08
C PHE A 103 5.54 -7.82 1.87
N GLY A 104 5.25 -7.90 3.18
CA GLY A 104 5.27 -6.75 4.07
C GLY A 104 6.66 -6.13 4.16
N VAL A 105 7.71 -6.94 4.30
CA VAL A 105 9.10 -6.46 4.29
C VAL A 105 9.45 -5.84 2.93
N LEU A 106 9.05 -6.46 1.82
CA LEU A 106 9.24 -5.89 0.48
C LEU A 106 8.61 -4.50 0.35
N GLY A 107 7.38 -4.32 0.82
CA GLY A 107 6.73 -3.01 0.86
C GLY A 107 7.50 -1.99 1.72
N GLY A 108 8.03 -2.43 2.86
CA GLY A 108 8.88 -1.61 3.74
C GLY A 108 10.16 -1.10 3.06
N ILE A 109 10.74 -1.86 2.13
CA ILE A 109 11.93 -1.45 1.36
C ILE A 109 11.61 -0.33 0.37
N ILE A 110 10.39 -0.27 -0.16
CA ILE A 110 9.97 0.77 -1.12
C ILE A 110 9.70 2.10 -0.39
N TYR A 111 9.28 2.05 0.87
CA TYR A 111 8.89 3.24 1.64
C TYR A 111 9.96 4.34 1.74
N PRO A 112 11.26 4.06 1.99
CA PRO A 112 12.31 5.08 1.95
C PRO A 112 12.42 5.84 0.63
N TYR A 113 12.13 5.20 -0.52
CA TYR A 113 12.18 5.87 -1.82
C TYR A 113 11.09 6.95 -1.92
N ARG A 114 9.90 6.67 -1.39
CA ARG A 114 8.82 7.68 -1.27
C ARG A 114 9.28 8.87 -0.43
N ILE A 115 9.92 8.62 0.72
CA ILE A 115 10.44 9.69 1.58
C ILE A 115 11.47 10.53 0.82
N LYS A 116 12.40 9.90 0.10
CA LYS A 116 13.41 10.59 -0.72
C LYS A 116 12.79 11.48 -1.79
N ILE A 117 11.73 11.02 -2.46
CA ILE A 117 11.01 11.81 -3.46
C ILE A 117 10.30 12.99 -2.80
N ASN A 118 9.59 12.76 -1.70
CA ASN A 118 8.88 13.81 -0.97
C ASN A 118 9.82 14.88 -0.40
N SER A 119 11.02 14.51 0.06
CA SER A 119 12.04 15.48 0.49
C SER A 119 12.45 16.45 -0.63
N LYS A 120 12.40 16.05 -1.89
CA LYS A 120 12.64 16.98 -3.01
C LYS A 120 11.48 17.95 -3.22
N ILE A 121 10.25 17.49 -3.00
CA ILE A 121 9.01 18.30 -3.13
C ILE A 121 8.92 19.36 -2.03
N ILE A 122 9.45 19.08 -0.83
CA ILE A 122 9.48 20.06 0.27
C ILE A 122 10.21 21.34 -0.14
N ARG A 123 11.30 21.26 -0.92
CA ARG A 123 12.00 22.47 -1.42
C ARG A 123 11.14 23.35 -2.31
N LEU A 124 10.19 22.78 -3.06
CA LEU A 124 9.20 23.55 -3.82
C LEU A 124 8.18 24.20 -2.88
N THR A 125 7.83 23.51 -1.80
CA THR A 125 6.91 24.03 -0.77
C THR A 125 7.51 25.26 -0.11
N GLU A 126 8.78 25.21 0.30
CA GLU A 126 9.51 26.35 0.88
C GLU A 126 9.48 27.56 -0.05
N LYS A 127 9.76 27.36 -1.35
CA LYS A 127 9.67 28.43 -2.36
C LYS A 127 8.26 29.03 -2.45
N TYR A 128 7.21 28.22 -2.48
CA TYR A 128 5.83 28.73 -2.57
C TYR A 128 5.38 29.46 -1.30
N VAL A 129 5.96 29.13 -0.14
CA VAL A 129 5.74 29.89 1.10
C VAL A 129 6.35 31.28 1.01
N GLU A 130 7.58 31.41 0.52
CA GLU A 130 8.25 32.71 0.34
C GLU A 130 7.52 33.61 -0.66
N GLU A 131 6.96 33.02 -1.72
CA GLU A 131 6.20 33.74 -2.76
C GLU A 131 4.75 34.06 -2.37
N GLY A 132 4.26 33.56 -1.22
CA GLY A 132 2.85 33.73 -0.82
C GLY A 132 1.86 33.06 -1.78
N ASN A 133 2.26 31.98 -2.45
CA ASN A 133 1.47 31.33 -3.50
C ASN A 133 0.63 30.17 -2.96
N ASP A 134 -0.61 30.46 -2.55
CA ASP A 134 -1.55 29.48 -1.99
C ASP A 134 -1.81 28.29 -2.93
N SER A 135 -1.93 28.55 -4.23
CA SER A 135 -2.15 27.52 -5.25
C SER A 135 -0.93 26.61 -5.39
N GLY A 136 0.28 27.18 -5.30
CA GLY A 136 1.54 26.44 -5.28
C GLY A 136 1.64 25.56 -4.04
N LEU A 137 1.26 26.11 -2.88
CA LEU A 137 1.27 25.40 -1.60
C LEU A 137 0.35 24.19 -1.58
N PHE A 138 -0.89 24.34 -2.06
CA PHE A 138 -1.82 23.20 -2.19
C PHE A 138 -1.24 22.09 -3.08
N ARG A 139 -0.64 22.47 -4.22
CA ARG A 139 -0.04 21.50 -5.15
C ARG A 139 1.15 20.79 -4.53
N SER A 140 2.02 21.48 -3.80
CA SER A 140 3.23 20.89 -3.24
C SER A 140 2.97 20.04 -1.99
N ILE A 141 1.93 20.35 -1.21
CA ILE A 141 1.56 19.60 -0.01
C ILE A 141 0.70 18.37 -0.34
N ILE A 142 -0.26 18.52 -1.25
CA ILE A 142 -1.26 17.47 -1.54
C ILE A 142 -0.98 16.80 -2.87
N LEU A 143 -1.01 17.56 -3.97
CA LEU A 143 -1.04 16.98 -5.32
C LEU A 143 0.26 16.26 -5.70
N TYR A 144 1.40 16.94 -5.59
CA TYR A 144 2.69 16.41 -6.02
C TYR A 144 3.12 15.18 -5.19
N PRO A 145 3.01 15.15 -3.85
CA PRO A 145 3.36 13.96 -3.08
C PRO A 145 2.49 12.75 -3.40
N VAL A 146 1.19 12.97 -3.65
CA VAL A 146 0.25 11.90 -4.03
C VAL A 146 0.60 11.35 -5.40
N LEU A 147 0.72 12.21 -6.42
CA LEU A 147 1.07 11.79 -7.77
C LEU A 147 2.43 11.10 -7.82
N ALA A 148 3.42 11.62 -7.11
CA ALA A 148 4.74 11.02 -7.04
C ALA A 148 4.73 9.65 -6.34
N SER A 149 3.91 9.48 -5.30
CA SER A 149 3.74 8.18 -4.66
C SER A 149 3.03 7.19 -5.58
N LEU A 150 1.98 7.60 -6.30
CA LEU A 150 1.28 6.74 -7.27
C LEU A 150 2.21 6.32 -8.41
N ALA A 151 2.98 7.25 -8.96
CA ALA A 151 3.97 7.00 -10.01
C ALA A 151 5.10 6.06 -9.53
N LEU A 152 5.41 6.04 -8.23
CA LEU A 152 6.37 5.11 -7.64
C LEU A 152 5.74 3.71 -7.48
N TYR A 153 4.58 3.60 -6.83
CA TYR A 153 4.04 2.32 -6.39
C TYR A 153 3.32 1.53 -7.49
N ILE A 154 2.53 2.20 -8.35
CA ILE A 154 1.73 1.53 -9.38
C ILE A 154 2.60 0.65 -10.28
N PRO A 155 3.66 1.15 -10.95
CA PRO A 155 4.42 0.32 -11.88
C PRO A 155 5.14 -0.84 -11.17
N ILE A 156 5.67 -0.60 -9.96
CA ILE A 156 6.37 -1.64 -9.19
C ILE A 156 5.40 -2.76 -8.82
N PHE A 157 4.27 -2.43 -8.19
CA PHE A 157 3.31 -3.45 -7.79
C PHE A 157 2.63 -4.11 -8.98
N PHE A 158 2.35 -3.37 -10.04
CA PHE A 158 1.75 -3.93 -11.25
C PHE A 158 2.64 -5.03 -11.86
N VAL A 159 3.94 -4.78 -12.00
CA VAL A 159 4.90 -5.79 -12.47
C VAL A 159 4.93 -6.99 -11.52
N LEU A 160 4.96 -6.76 -10.21
CA LEU A 160 4.93 -7.86 -9.24
C LEU A 160 3.64 -8.69 -9.33
N TYR A 161 2.48 -8.06 -9.48
CA TYR A 161 1.21 -8.76 -9.62
C TYR A 161 1.11 -9.55 -10.93
N LEU A 162 1.72 -9.07 -12.02
CA LEU A 162 1.78 -9.82 -13.28
C LEU A 162 2.62 -11.10 -13.19
N THR A 163 3.51 -11.20 -12.19
CA THR A 163 4.31 -12.41 -11.96
C THR A 163 3.62 -13.47 -11.10
N LEU A 164 2.40 -13.20 -10.61
CA LEU A 164 1.59 -14.11 -9.78
C LEU A 164 0.52 -14.86 -10.60
#